data_AF-A0A3G3GYT3-F1
#
_entry.id   AF-A0A3G3GYT3-F1
#
_cell.length_a   1.000
_cell.length_b   1.000
_cell.length_c   1.000
_cell.angle_alpha   90.00
_cell.angle_beta   90.00
_cell.angle_gamma   90.00
#
_symmetry.space_group_name_H-M   'P 1'
#
loop_
_entity.id
_entity.type
_entity.pdbx_description
1 polymer ?
#
loop_
_entity_poly.entity_id
_entity_poly.type
_entity_poly.pdbx_seq_one_letter_code
_entity_poly.pdbx_strand_id
1 'polypeptide(L)'
;MQDTLFDLNSANPSKLYIFKNCTDLGAIYQTINWTSLVELLPEKKTMVGAPSWLPKQGYFGLMFLKHYLKLSDEKLLARFNTERSAAAVGNAIVLWHFTA
;
A
#
# COMPACT_ATOMS: atom_id res chain seq x y z
N MET A 1 -10.17 -31.42 15.06
CA MET A 1 -10.85 -30.39 14.27
C MET A 1 -10.11 -29.09 14.50
N GLN A 2 -9.14 -28.78 13.63
CA GLN A 2 -8.63 -27.41 13.50
C GLN A 2 -9.41 -26.83 12.33
N ASP A 3 -10.49 -26.14 12.64
CA ASP A 3 -11.28 -25.47 11.63
C ASP A 3 -10.46 -24.29 11.09
N THR A 4 -10.14 -24.39 9.81
CA THR A 4 -9.52 -23.43 8.88
C THR A 4 -9.46 -21.98 9.38
N LEU A 5 -8.35 -21.60 10.02
CA LEU A 5 -8.12 -20.22 10.50
C LEU A 5 -7.95 -19.23 9.33
N PHE A 6 -7.64 -19.73 8.13
CA PHE A 6 -7.57 -18.93 6.90
C PHE A 6 -8.13 -19.71 5.72
N ASP A 7 -9.12 -19.15 5.03
CA ASP A 7 -9.69 -19.69 3.80
C ASP A 7 -8.67 -19.57 2.66
N LEU A 8 -8.23 -20.71 2.12
CA LEU A 8 -7.26 -20.81 1.03
C LEU A 8 -7.77 -20.18 -0.29
N ASN A 9 -9.09 -20.00 -0.43
CA ASN A 9 -9.70 -19.33 -1.59
C ASN A 9 -9.97 -17.84 -1.35
N SER A 10 -9.72 -17.34 -0.14
CA SER A 10 -9.82 -15.90 0.13
C SER A 10 -8.62 -15.19 -0.49
N ALA A 11 -8.86 -14.10 -1.20
CA ALA A 11 -7.83 -13.27 -1.83
C ALA A 11 -6.86 -12.71 -0.75
N ASN A 12 -5.87 -13.51 -0.38
CA ASN A 12 -4.74 -13.26 0.53
C ASN A 12 -5.00 -12.21 1.64
N PRO A 13 -5.98 -12.42 2.54
CA PRO A 13 -6.25 -11.51 3.66
C PRO A 13 -5.10 -11.49 4.67
N SER A 14 -4.24 -12.52 4.70
CA SER A 14 -3.14 -12.65 5.65
C SER A 14 -2.14 -11.50 5.55
N LYS A 15 -1.73 -11.07 4.36
CA LYS A 15 -0.80 -9.93 4.20
C LYS A 15 -1.40 -8.61 4.69
N LEU A 16 -2.67 -8.36 4.34
CA LEU A 16 -3.38 -7.15 4.76
C LEU A 16 -3.64 -7.16 6.28
N TYR A 17 -3.99 -8.32 6.82
CA TYR A 17 -4.15 -8.54 8.26
C TYR A 17 -2.84 -8.31 9.01
N ILE A 18 -1.73 -8.89 8.54
CA ILE A 18 -0.39 -8.68 9.12
C ILE A 18 -0.01 -7.20 9.03
N PHE A 19 -0.25 -6.55 7.90
CA PHE A 19 0.00 -5.12 7.76
C PHE A 19 -0.77 -4.33 8.83
N LYS A 20 -2.08 -4.49 8.91
CA LYS A 20 -2.93 -3.73 9.84
C LYS A 20 -2.61 -3.99 11.31
N ASN A 21 -2.34 -5.25 11.69
CA ASN A 21 -2.27 -5.63 13.10
C ASN A 21 -0.83 -5.78 13.63
N CYS A 22 0.16 -5.97 12.76
CA CYS A 22 1.53 -6.27 13.19
C CYS A 22 2.55 -5.17 12.81
N THR A 23 2.14 -4.11 12.11
CA THR A 23 3.05 -3.03 11.72
C THR A 23 2.56 -1.67 12.21
N ASP A 24 3.50 -0.81 12.64
CA ASP A 24 3.20 0.57 13.05
C ASP A 24 2.55 1.37 11.92
N LEU A 25 3.00 1.11 10.68
CA LEU A 25 2.44 1.74 9.49
C LEU A 25 0.96 1.38 9.28
N GLY A 26 0.58 0.13 9.56
CA GLY A 26 -0.80 -0.33 9.52
C GLY A 26 -1.66 0.22 10.65
N ALA A 27 -1.09 0.43 11.84
CA ALA A 27 -1.78 1.13 12.92
C ALA A 27 -2.06 2.59 12.53
N ILE A 28 -1.06 3.31 12.01
CA ILE A 28 -1.24 4.70 11.53
C ILE A 28 -2.28 4.74 10.40
N TYR A 29 -2.20 3.82 9.44
CA TYR A 29 -3.17 3.73 8.35
C TYR A 29 -4.62 3.62 8.84
N GLN A 30 -4.87 2.91 9.93
CA GLN A 30 -6.21 2.75 10.51
C GLN A 30 -6.72 3.99 11.24
N THR A 31 -5.82 4.84 11.74
CA THR A 31 -6.20 6.09 12.43
C THR A 31 -6.62 7.21 11.48
N ILE A 32 -6.18 7.14 10.21
CA ILE A 32 -6.43 8.19 9.23
C ILE A 32 -7.83 8.03 8.64
N ASN A 33 -8.64 9.09 8.70
CA ASN A 33 -9.92 9.15 8.00
C ASN A 33 -9.71 9.46 6.51
N TRP A 34 -9.47 8.41 5.73
CA TRP A 34 -9.17 8.52 4.30
C TRP A 34 -10.33 9.05 3.45
N THR A 35 -11.59 8.75 3.81
CA THR A 35 -12.75 9.21 3.04
C THR A 35 -12.88 10.72 3.14
N SER A 36 -12.79 11.28 4.35
CA SER A 36 -12.83 12.73 4.53
C SER A 36 -11.66 13.44 3.87
N LEU A 37 -10.46 12.84 3.84
CA LEU A 37 -9.32 13.39 3.09
C LEU A 37 -9.57 13.44 1.57
N VAL A 38 -10.18 12.39 1.02
CA VAL A 38 -10.50 12.31 -0.41
C VAL A 38 -11.56 13.33 -0.82
N GLU A 39 -12.51 13.64 0.07
CA GLU A 39 -13.53 14.67 -0.14
C GLU A 39 -12.94 16.08 -0.24
N LEU A 40 -11.80 16.33 0.42
CA LEU A 40 -11.09 17.61 0.34
C LEU A 40 -10.35 17.82 -0.99
N LEU A 41 -10.16 16.76 -1.79
CA LEU A 41 -9.49 16.90 -3.08
C LEU A 41 -10.40 17.61 -4.08
N PRO A 42 -9.87 18.62 -4.79
CA PRO A 42 -10.64 19.32 -5.80
C PRO A 42 -11.11 18.33 -6.87
N GLU A 43 -12.36 18.51 -7.31
CA GLU A 43 -12.86 17.75 -8.44
C GLU A 43 -12.07 18.09 -9.70
N LYS A 44 -11.76 17.06 -10.49
CA LYS A 44 -11.03 17.24 -11.74
C LYS A 44 -11.94 18.01 -12.71
N LYS A 45 -11.71 19.32 -12.83
CA LYS A 45 -12.52 20.21 -13.68
C LYS A 45 -12.41 19.90 -15.18
N THR A 46 -11.39 19.16 -15.59
CA THR A 46 -11.08 18.93 -17.00
C THR A 46 -10.76 17.46 -17.25
N MET A 47 -11.38 16.84 -18.25
CA MET A 47 -11.08 15.46 -18.66
C MET A 47 -9.74 15.32 -19.42
N VAL A 48 -9.02 16.42 -19.64
CA VAL A 48 -7.74 16.46 -20.35
C VAL A 48 -6.63 15.84 -19.49
N GLY A 49 -5.71 15.12 -20.14
CA GLY A 49 -4.56 14.46 -19.51
C GLY A 49 -4.71 12.94 -19.37
N ALA A 50 -3.58 12.25 -19.16
CA ALA A 50 -3.54 10.80 -18.99
C ALA A 50 -4.41 10.34 -17.80
N PRO A 51 -5.05 9.17 -17.88
CA PRO A 51 -5.75 8.58 -16.75
C PRO A 51 -4.76 8.33 -15.62
N SER A 52 -5.17 8.59 -14.38
CA SER A 52 -4.27 8.31 -13.27
C SER A 52 -4.20 6.83 -12.95
N TRP A 53 -3.00 6.38 -12.62
CA TRP A 53 -2.72 5.03 -12.14
C TRP A 53 -3.18 4.78 -10.71
N LEU A 54 -3.36 5.83 -9.91
CA LEU A 54 -3.71 5.71 -8.49
C LEU A 54 -5.08 6.36 -8.22
N PRO A 55 -5.91 5.76 -7.35
CA PRO A 55 -7.11 6.42 -6.86
C PRO A 55 -6.73 7.64 -6.02
N LYS A 56 -7.69 8.53 -5.76
CA LYS A 56 -7.50 9.73 -4.92
C LYS A 56 -6.83 9.42 -3.57
N GLN A 57 -7.25 8.33 -2.91
CA GLN A 57 -6.65 7.85 -1.66
C GLN A 57 -5.18 7.42 -1.84
N GLY A 58 -4.85 6.85 -3.00
CA GLY A 58 -3.49 6.41 -3.34
C GLY A 58 -2.50 7.57 -3.40
N TYR A 59 -2.92 8.79 -3.80
CA TYR A 59 -2.03 9.96 -3.75
C TYR A 59 -1.64 10.34 -2.34
N PHE A 60 -2.62 10.41 -1.43
CA PHE A 60 -2.34 10.68 -0.01
C PHE A 60 -1.47 9.58 0.60
N GLY A 61 -1.78 8.32 0.28
CA GLY A 61 -0.96 7.18 0.71
C GLY A 61 0.49 7.29 0.23
N LEU A 62 0.71 7.70 -1.02
CA LEU A 62 2.05 7.89 -1.58
C LEU A 62 2.80 9.05 -0.90
N MET A 63 2.13 10.20 -0.70
CA MET A 63 2.71 11.34 0.03
C MET A 63 3.11 10.95 1.45
N PHE A 64 2.23 10.24 2.16
CA PHE A 64 2.49 9.77 3.50
C PHE A 64 3.67 8.79 3.52
N LEU A 65 3.67 7.81 2.62
CA LEU A 65 4.72 6.80 2.53
C LEU A 65 6.09 7.42 2.19
N LYS A 66 6.11 8.43 1.31
CA LYS A 66 7.30 9.22 0.99
C LYS A 66 7.86 9.89 2.24
N HIS A 67 7.00 10.54 3.00
CA HIS A 67 7.39 11.21 4.24
C HIS A 67 7.87 10.22 5.30
N TYR A 68 7.13 9.13 5.50
CA TYR A 68 7.44 8.09 6.48
C TYR A 68 8.80 7.42 6.23
N LEU A 69 9.10 7.08 4.96
CA LEU A 69 10.34 6.41 4.59
C LEU A 69 11.50 7.38 4.35
N LYS A 70 11.25 8.70 4.31
CA LYS A 70 12.24 9.73 3.93
C LYS A 70 12.92 9.44 2.58
N LEU A 71 12.17 8.88 1.63
CA LEU A 71 12.66 8.51 0.29
C LEU A 71 12.25 9.54 -0.76
N SER A 72 13.00 9.59 -1.86
CA SER A 72 12.58 10.30 -3.07
C SER A 72 11.53 9.48 -3.83
N ASP A 73 10.74 10.16 -4.68
CA ASP A 73 9.69 9.52 -5.48
C ASP A 73 10.27 8.44 -6.40
N GLU A 74 11.46 8.69 -6.96
CA GLU A 74 12.18 7.73 -7.80
C GLU A 74 12.54 6.44 -7.05
N LYS A 75 13.05 6.55 -5.83
CA LYS A 75 13.39 5.38 -5.00
C LYS A 75 12.15 4.60 -4.58
N LEU A 76 11.04 5.30 -4.35
CA LEU A 76 9.76 4.71 -3.97
C LEU A 76 9.17 3.93 -5.15
N LEU A 77 9.21 4.49 -6.36
CA LEU A 77 8.80 3.81 -7.59
C LEU A 77 9.69 2.63 -7.94
N ALA A 78 11.01 2.77 -7.77
CA ALA A 78 11.94 1.66 -7.97
C ALA A 78 11.58 0.49 -7.05
N ARG A 79 11.38 0.74 -5.75
CA ARG A 79 10.98 -0.28 -4.79
C ARG A 79 9.64 -0.92 -5.14
N PHE A 80 8.65 -0.11 -5.53
CA PHE A 80 7.35 -0.61 -5.95
C PHE A 80 7.44 -1.53 -7.18
N ASN A 81 8.24 -1.15 -8.18
CA ASN A 81 8.46 -1.95 -9.38
C ASN A 81 9.24 -3.23 -9.06
N THR A 82 10.23 -3.17 -8.17
CA THR A 82 10.98 -4.34 -7.69
C THR A 82 10.07 -5.31 -6.94
N GLU A 83 9.24 -4.84 -6.03
CA GLU A 83 8.31 -5.70 -5.28
C GLU A 83 7.23 -6.31 -6.19
N ARG A 84 6.70 -5.55 -7.14
CA ARG A 84 5.75 -6.06 -8.14
C ARG A 84 6.38 -7.14 -9.02
N SER A 85 7.63 -6.96 -9.43
CA SER A 85 8.37 -7.93 -10.23
C SER A 85 8.72 -9.17 -9.41
N ALA A 86 9.14 -9.01 -8.15
CA ALA A 86 9.41 -10.12 -7.25
C ALA A 86 8.16 -10.97 -6.95
N ALA A 87 7.01 -10.31 -6.79
CA ALA A 87 5.72 -10.99 -6.64
C ALA A 87 5.32 -11.76 -7.91
N ALA A 88 5.61 -11.24 -9.10
CA ALA A 88 5.33 -11.92 -10.37
C ALA A 88 6.24 -13.15 -10.59
N VAL A 89 7.44 -13.14 -10.03
CA VAL A 89 8.42 -14.25 -10.14
C VAL A 89 8.24 -15.29 -9.00
N GLY A 90 7.27 -15.10 -8.10
CA GLY A 90 6.97 -16.06 -7.02
C GLY A 90 8.04 -16.12 -5.93
N ASN A 91 8.97 -15.15 -5.88
CA ASN A 91 10.05 -15.15 -4.92
C ASN A 91 9.66 -14.38 -3.66
N ALA A 92 9.18 -15.10 -2.66
CA ALA A 92 8.70 -14.55 -1.38
C ALA A 92 9.81 -13.96 -0.48
N ILE A 93 11.09 -14.10 -0.85
CA ILE A 93 12.24 -13.83 0.03
C ILE A 93 12.74 -12.37 -0.01
N VAL A 94 12.20 -11.50 -0.88
CA VAL A 94 12.63 -10.08 -0.91
C VAL A 94 11.94 -9.22 0.16
N LEU A 95 11.01 -9.79 0.92
CA LEU A 95 10.24 -9.06 1.94
C LEU A 95 10.87 -9.26 3.32
N TRP A 96 11.44 -8.17 3.85
CA TRP A 96 11.79 -7.92 5.27
C TRP A 96 13.22 -8.15 5.77
N HIS A 97 14.26 -7.84 4.99
CA HIS A 97 15.56 -7.47 5.59
C HIS A 97 15.59 -5.97 5.93
N PHE A 98 14.83 -5.59 6.95
CA PHE A 98 15.12 -4.43 7.80
C PHE A 98 15.02 -4.94 9.24
N THR A 99 16.07 -5.61 9.69
CA THR A 99 16.35 -5.78 11.12
C THR A 99 17.36 -4.70 11.50
N ALA A 100 16.95 -3.87 12.46
CA ALA A 100 17.72 -2.85 13.20
C ALA A 100 18.37 -1.71 12.39
#